data_AF-L9WM09-F1
#
_entry.id   AF-L9WM09-F1
#
_cell.length_a   1.000
_cell.length_b   1.000
_cell.length_c   1.000
_cell.angle_alpha   90.00
_cell.angle_beta   90.00
_cell.angle_gamma   90.00
#
_symmetry.space_group_name_H-M   'P 1'
#
loop_
_entity.id
_entity.type
_entity.pdbx_description
1 polymer ?
#
loop_
_entity_poly.entity_id
_entity_poly.type
_entity_poly.pdbx_seq_one_letter_code
_entity_poly.pdbx_strand_id
1 'polypeptide(L)'
;MDDSDGDPRVSRRGLLRASAGAVALSTVGTAEAAGEGTRGTLSGRCPDATIRPSMGHCAGASTEGCADDHPATIELREAVADILKDRYPDAGALLEAGFKPYFDTLDGDDGGYSHWLHPEYVGDDAVLDPERPESVLVDDDSWRSIGVMFIATRGDEPISPPAVYEAGDGGWDGPPEDDYGENHDADGYGDDHPSDDDHPHDDHHPDGDSDRCSPWHYHAGAPGRLAWWYYRTVYEDAYRDGELAPPCRTPCMLHVWTVDHPEGVYAHDGPPPEYREREPPDDPGFETDSQPGEDELGWDVLPDEAVPDRLPESFSLADGLGL
;
A
#
# COMPACT_ATOMS: atom_id res chain seq x y z
N MET A 1 41.23 35.84 54.48
CA MET A 1 42.26 35.18 53.66
C MET A 1 41.80 33.73 53.59
N ASP A 2 41.43 33.34 52.37
CA ASP A 2 41.10 31.99 51.85
C ASP A 2 39.87 31.27 52.47
N ASP A 3 38.75 31.09 51.74
CA ASP A 3 38.46 30.16 50.61
C ASP A 3 38.19 28.72 51.13
N SER A 4 37.17 27.94 50.73
CA SER A 4 36.25 27.96 49.60
C SER A 4 35.02 27.06 49.87
N ASP A 5 33.90 27.45 49.27
CA ASP A 5 32.91 26.71 48.47
C ASP A 5 32.40 25.30 48.83
N GLY A 6 31.07 25.20 48.93
CA GLY A 6 30.30 23.97 48.81
C GLY A 6 28.88 24.28 48.32
N ASP A 7 28.70 24.22 47.01
CA ASP A 7 27.44 24.41 46.26
C ASP A 7 26.42 23.28 46.53
N PRO A 8 25.14 23.56 46.85
CA PRO A 8 24.07 22.58 46.77
C PRO A 8 23.38 22.61 45.39
N ARG A 9 23.48 21.49 44.68
CA ARG A 9 22.82 21.16 43.41
C ARG A 9 21.30 21.34 43.51
N VAL A 10 20.74 22.26 42.73
CA VAL A 10 19.28 22.45 42.57
C VAL A 10 18.77 21.51 41.46
N SER A 11 17.81 20.66 41.84
CA SER A 11 17.12 19.67 41.00
C SER A 11 16.21 20.33 39.96
N ARG A 12 16.28 19.86 38.70
CA ARG A 12 15.43 20.23 37.56
C ARG A 12 14.02 19.61 37.66
N ARG A 13 13.27 19.97 38.69
CA ARG A 13 11.82 19.70 38.77
C ARG A 13 11.13 20.92 39.35
N GLY A 14 10.38 21.61 38.50
CA GLY A 14 9.47 22.67 38.90
C GLY A 14 9.78 23.99 38.24
N LEU A 15 9.31 24.17 37.00
CA LEU A 15 8.95 25.46 36.42
C LEU A 15 8.37 25.25 35.02
N LEU A 16 7.05 24.99 34.92
CA LEU A 16 6.27 25.61 33.86
C LEU A 16 5.00 26.18 34.49
N ARG A 17 5.00 27.51 34.49
CA ARG A 17 4.01 28.40 35.04
C ARG A 17 3.06 28.76 33.91
N ALA A 18 1.78 28.62 34.17
CA ALA A 18 0.68 29.02 33.32
C ALA A 18 0.82 30.46 32.81
N SER A 19 0.54 30.66 31.52
CA SER A 19 0.20 31.97 30.95
C SER A 19 -1.09 31.81 30.16
N ALA A 20 -2.20 32.16 30.79
CA ALA A 20 -3.48 32.37 30.13
C ALA A 20 -3.41 33.71 29.37
N GLY A 21 -3.68 33.68 28.06
CA GLY A 21 -3.85 34.87 27.23
C GLY A 21 -5.16 34.74 26.46
N ALA A 22 -6.20 35.39 26.94
CA ALA A 22 -7.46 35.55 26.21
C ALA A 22 -7.26 36.55 25.08
N VAL A 23 -7.45 36.14 23.82
CA VAL A 23 -7.61 37.04 22.68
C VAL A 23 -9.08 37.01 22.27
N ALA A 24 -9.74 38.15 22.43
CA ALA A 24 -11.09 38.38 21.97
C ALA A 24 -11.09 38.56 20.44
N LEU A 25 -11.92 37.79 19.74
CA LEU A 25 -12.22 38.00 18.32
C LEU A 25 -13.59 38.65 18.19
N SER A 26 -13.61 39.90 17.69
CA SER A 26 -14.82 40.58 17.25
C SER A 26 -14.88 40.58 15.72
N THR A 27 -15.86 39.83 15.21
CA THR A 27 -16.76 40.12 14.07
C THR A 27 -16.27 40.85 12.81
N VAL A 28 -16.43 40.12 11.69
CA VAL A 28 -16.98 40.50 10.37
C VAL A 28 -16.35 41.70 9.65
N GLY A 29 -15.45 41.39 8.72
CA GLY A 29 -15.19 42.17 7.52
C GLY A 29 -15.22 41.26 6.31
N THR A 30 -16.26 41.38 5.47
CA THR A 30 -16.28 40.83 4.12
C THR A 30 -15.26 41.60 3.29
N ALA A 31 -14.08 41.03 3.10
CA ALA A 31 -13.13 41.47 2.09
C ALA A 31 -13.16 40.46 0.95
N GLU A 32 -13.71 40.86 -0.19
CA GLU A 32 -13.39 40.26 -1.47
C GLU A 32 -11.89 40.49 -1.71
N ALA A 33 -11.09 39.50 -1.32
CA ALA A 33 -9.74 39.36 -1.83
C ALA A 33 -9.83 38.58 -3.14
N ALA A 34 -9.66 39.28 -4.25
CA ALA A 34 -9.18 38.67 -5.49
C ALA A 34 -7.77 38.12 -5.21
N GLY A 35 -7.72 36.92 -4.63
CA GLY A 35 -6.51 36.19 -4.35
C GLY A 35 -6.04 35.51 -5.63
N GLU A 36 -5.16 36.20 -6.35
CA GLU A 36 -4.29 35.61 -7.34
C GLU A 36 -3.49 34.50 -6.64
N GLY A 37 -3.87 33.26 -6.96
CA GLY A 37 -3.67 32.11 -6.08
C GLY A 37 -2.21 31.81 -5.77
N THR A 38 -1.97 31.50 -4.51
CA THR A 38 -0.86 30.70 -3.97
C THR A 38 -0.88 29.27 -4.56
N ARG A 39 -0.88 29.15 -5.89
CA ARG A 39 -0.71 27.90 -6.66
C ARG A 39 0.75 27.71 -7.13
N GLY A 40 1.68 28.51 -6.63
CA GLY A 40 2.97 28.73 -7.30
C GLY A 40 4.20 27.99 -6.75
N THR A 41 4.19 27.43 -5.54
CA THR A 41 5.45 26.97 -4.91
C THR A 41 5.52 25.47 -4.58
N LEU A 42 4.39 24.78 -4.39
CA LEU A 42 4.38 23.32 -4.20
C LEU A 42 4.13 22.54 -5.50
N SER A 43 3.37 23.13 -6.44
CA SER A 43 2.98 22.50 -7.71
C SER A 43 4.13 22.31 -8.72
N GLY A 44 5.32 22.85 -8.45
CA GLY A 44 6.47 22.75 -9.36
C GLY A 44 7.34 21.50 -9.18
N ARG A 45 7.28 20.83 -8.00
CA ARG A 45 8.14 19.66 -7.71
C ARG A 45 7.43 18.31 -7.81
N CYS A 46 6.12 18.28 -7.55
CA CYS A 46 5.30 17.07 -7.60
C CYS A 46 4.02 17.39 -8.40
N PRO A 47 4.03 17.26 -9.73
CA PRO A 47 2.87 17.60 -10.56
C PRO A 47 1.65 16.72 -10.28
N ASP A 48 1.87 15.48 -9.84
CA ASP A 48 0.81 14.49 -9.58
C ASP A 48 0.21 14.61 -8.17
N ALA A 49 0.85 15.36 -7.27
CA ALA A 49 0.44 15.47 -5.87
C ALA A 49 -0.90 16.23 -5.73
N THR A 50 -1.88 15.61 -5.06
CA THR A 50 -3.17 16.23 -4.77
C THR A 50 -3.44 16.33 -3.27
N ILE A 51 -4.32 17.26 -2.87
CA ILE A 51 -4.78 17.38 -1.48
C ILE A 51 -5.82 16.30 -1.15
N ARG A 52 -6.72 16.01 -2.10
CA ARG A 52 -7.72 14.94 -1.96
C ARG A 52 -7.11 13.58 -2.29
N PRO A 53 -7.75 12.47 -1.87
CA PRO A 53 -7.45 11.15 -2.39
C PRO A 53 -7.32 11.18 -3.90
N SER A 54 -6.24 10.61 -4.40
CA SER A 54 -6.03 10.38 -5.82
C SER A 54 -5.02 9.27 -6.01
N MET A 55 -5.21 8.55 -7.10
CA MET A 55 -4.39 7.43 -7.52
C MET A 55 -4.01 7.58 -8.97
N GLY A 56 -2.93 6.92 -9.35
CA GLY A 56 -2.51 6.77 -10.75
C GLY A 56 -1.97 5.38 -11.00
N HIS A 57 -1.92 5.00 -12.28
CA HIS A 57 -1.35 3.71 -12.68
C HIS A 57 0.17 3.79 -12.74
N CYS A 58 0.83 2.73 -12.27
CA CYS A 58 2.27 2.63 -12.38
C CYS A 58 2.74 2.50 -13.84
N ALA A 59 4.03 2.77 -14.06
CA ALA A 59 4.60 2.62 -15.40
C ALA A 59 4.45 1.16 -15.86
N GLY A 60 3.83 0.95 -17.02
CA GLY A 60 3.55 -0.38 -17.54
C GLY A 60 2.39 -1.11 -16.84
N ALA A 61 1.63 -0.44 -15.96
CA ALA A 61 0.43 -1.02 -15.39
C ALA A 61 -0.72 -1.07 -16.41
N SER A 62 -1.48 -2.16 -16.37
CA SER A 62 -2.70 -2.37 -17.15
C SER A 62 -3.63 -3.29 -16.36
N THR A 63 -4.91 -2.93 -16.31
CA THR A 63 -5.98 -3.78 -15.76
C THR A 63 -6.79 -4.45 -16.86
N GLU A 64 -6.54 -4.14 -18.14
CA GLU A 64 -7.37 -4.58 -19.27
C GLU A 64 -7.38 -6.11 -19.42
N GLY A 65 -6.24 -6.75 -19.22
CA GLY A 65 -6.11 -8.21 -19.26
C GLY A 65 -6.37 -8.90 -17.93
N CYS A 66 -6.66 -8.17 -16.85
CA CYS A 66 -6.89 -8.76 -15.53
C CYS A 66 -8.26 -9.45 -15.48
N ALA A 67 -8.24 -10.76 -15.22
CA ALA A 67 -9.43 -11.58 -15.08
C ALA A 67 -9.35 -12.42 -13.80
N ASP A 68 -10.45 -12.44 -13.04
CA ASP A 68 -10.55 -13.17 -11.78
C ASP A 68 -10.45 -14.69 -11.96
N ASP A 69 -10.83 -15.19 -13.14
CA ASP A 69 -10.80 -16.61 -13.50
C ASP A 69 -9.53 -17.02 -14.26
N HIS A 70 -8.57 -16.10 -14.44
CA HIS A 70 -7.26 -16.45 -15.00
C HIS A 70 -6.50 -17.39 -14.06
N PRO A 71 -5.84 -18.46 -14.55
CA PRO A 71 -5.15 -19.43 -13.69
C PRO A 71 -4.14 -18.79 -12.72
N ALA A 72 -3.36 -17.80 -13.17
CA ALA A 72 -2.41 -17.10 -12.32
C ALA A 72 -3.10 -16.25 -11.23
N THR A 73 -4.27 -15.67 -11.51
CA THR A 73 -5.07 -14.94 -10.51
C THR A 73 -5.60 -15.90 -9.44
N ILE A 74 -6.11 -17.06 -9.86
CA ILE A 74 -6.60 -18.11 -8.96
C ILE A 74 -5.46 -18.61 -8.06
N GLU A 75 -4.32 -18.97 -8.65
CA GLU A 75 -3.16 -19.46 -7.91
C GLU A 75 -2.66 -18.44 -6.88
N LEU A 76 -2.55 -17.15 -7.29
CA LEU A 76 -2.14 -16.09 -6.39
C LEU A 76 -3.16 -15.88 -5.25
N ARG A 77 -4.47 -15.81 -5.57
CA ARG A 77 -5.53 -15.63 -4.56
C ARG A 77 -5.58 -16.81 -3.59
N GLU A 78 -5.45 -18.04 -4.07
CA GLU A 78 -5.43 -19.24 -3.23
C GLU A 78 -4.20 -19.26 -2.32
N ALA A 79 -3.01 -18.95 -2.83
CA ALA A 79 -1.80 -18.85 -2.04
C ALA A 79 -1.92 -17.78 -0.93
N VAL A 80 -2.44 -16.60 -1.26
CA VAL A 80 -2.72 -15.55 -0.26
C VAL A 80 -3.74 -16.05 0.76
N ALA A 81 -4.84 -16.65 0.33
CA ALA A 81 -5.89 -17.14 1.23
C ALA A 81 -5.37 -18.20 2.22
N ASP A 82 -4.51 -19.10 1.75
CA ASP A 82 -3.87 -20.11 2.60
C ASP A 82 -2.94 -19.48 3.64
N ILE A 83 -2.12 -18.51 3.26
CA ILE A 83 -1.22 -17.83 4.20
C ILE A 83 -1.99 -16.99 5.22
N LEU A 84 -3.01 -16.24 4.79
CA LEU A 84 -3.86 -15.51 5.73
C LEU A 84 -4.54 -16.47 6.69
N LYS A 85 -5.04 -17.62 6.23
CA LYS A 85 -5.68 -18.59 7.12
C LYS A 85 -4.72 -19.25 8.10
N ASP A 86 -3.53 -19.64 7.64
CA ASP A 86 -2.64 -20.52 8.40
C ASP A 86 -1.60 -19.75 9.24
N ARG A 87 -1.21 -18.55 8.82
CA ARG A 87 -0.17 -17.74 9.48
C ARG A 87 -0.68 -16.41 9.99
N TYR A 88 -1.57 -15.75 9.26
CA TYR A 88 -2.01 -14.38 9.56
C TYR A 88 -3.53 -14.25 9.67
N PRO A 89 -4.24 -15.07 10.48
CA PRO A 89 -5.71 -15.12 10.46
C PRO A 89 -6.38 -13.86 10.99
N ASP A 90 -5.72 -13.13 11.88
CA ASP A 90 -6.28 -12.03 12.65
C ASP A 90 -5.20 -11.04 13.10
N ALA A 91 -5.64 -9.92 13.68
CA ALA A 91 -4.77 -8.85 14.17
C ALA A 91 -3.72 -9.33 15.19
N GLY A 92 -4.05 -10.27 16.08
CA GLY A 92 -3.09 -10.81 17.05
C GLY A 92 -1.99 -11.62 16.41
N ALA A 93 -2.32 -12.49 15.46
CA ALA A 93 -1.32 -13.23 14.69
C ALA A 93 -0.39 -12.28 13.90
N LEU A 94 -0.92 -11.18 13.38
CA LEU A 94 -0.13 -10.14 12.72
C LEU A 94 0.86 -9.46 13.67
N LEU A 95 0.39 -9.09 14.87
CA LEU A 95 1.24 -8.50 15.91
C LEU A 95 2.38 -9.44 16.32
N GLU A 96 2.08 -10.71 16.56
CA GLU A 96 3.07 -11.73 16.89
C GLU A 96 4.09 -11.91 15.76
N ALA A 97 3.63 -11.86 14.51
CA ALA A 97 4.47 -11.95 13.33
C ALA A 97 5.30 -10.69 13.04
N GLY A 98 5.09 -9.59 13.76
CA GLY A 98 5.88 -8.35 13.63
C GLY A 98 5.30 -7.32 12.68
N PHE A 99 4.09 -7.54 12.15
CA PHE A 99 3.36 -6.53 11.40
C PHE A 99 3.03 -5.33 12.29
N LYS A 100 2.99 -4.15 11.67
CA LYS A 100 2.71 -2.88 12.32
C LYS A 100 1.39 -2.32 11.80
N PRO A 101 0.43 -2.03 12.70
CA PRO A 101 -0.83 -1.43 12.31
C PRO A 101 -0.59 -0.08 11.67
N TYR A 102 -1.38 0.16 10.63
CA TYR A 102 -1.42 1.38 9.88
C TYR A 102 -2.90 1.68 9.61
N PHE A 103 -3.50 2.44 10.52
CA PHE A 103 -4.86 2.95 10.36
C PHE A 103 -4.79 4.21 9.50
N ASP A 104 -5.56 4.26 8.42
CA ASP A 104 -5.58 5.35 7.44
C ASP A 104 -6.34 6.59 7.95
N THR A 105 -5.88 7.14 9.09
CA THR A 105 -6.46 8.26 9.86
C THR A 105 -6.81 9.57 9.13
N LEU A 106 -6.65 9.68 7.81
CA LEU A 106 -6.92 10.89 7.02
C LEU A 106 -8.08 10.75 6.02
N ASP A 107 -8.58 9.54 5.78
CA ASP A 107 -9.76 9.33 4.93
C ASP A 107 -10.97 9.08 5.82
N GLY A 108 -11.73 10.14 6.13
CA GLY A 108 -12.90 10.09 7.03
C GLY A 108 -14.12 9.30 6.52
N ASP A 109 -13.91 8.37 5.59
CA ASP A 109 -14.87 7.43 5.00
C ASP A 109 -14.22 6.03 4.91
N ASP A 110 -13.19 5.74 5.72
CA ASP A 110 -12.40 4.51 5.69
C ASP A 110 -13.31 3.30 5.52
N GLY A 111 -13.00 2.51 4.49
CA GLY A 111 -13.85 1.44 3.98
C GLY A 111 -14.00 0.24 4.93
N GLY A 112 -13.83 0.44 6.23
CA GLY A 112 -13.90 -0.55 7.31
C GLY A 112 -12.75 -1.56 7.29
N TYR A 113 -11.58 -1.15 6.80
CA TYR A 113 -10.40 -1.99 6.80
C TYR A 113 -9.12 -1.19 7.04
N SER A 114 -8.13 -1.83 7.65
CA SER A 114 -6.83 -1.26 7.96
C SER A 114 -5.70 -2.00 7.25
N HIS A 115 -4.62 -1.28 6.96
CA HIS A 115 -3.39 -1.88 6.46
C HIS A 115 -2.48 -2.24 7.63
N TRP A 116 -1.76 -3.34 7.49
CA TRP A 116 -0.79 -3.82 8.47
C TRP A 116 0.49 -4.13 7.73
N LEU A 117 1.54 -3.35 7.96
CA LEU A 117 2.78 -3.37 7.19
C LEU A 117 3.88 -4.15 7.92
N HIS A 118 4.66 -4.96 7.21
CA HIS A 118 5.78 -5.68 7.80
C HIS A 118 7.13 -5.01 7.49
N PRO A 119 7.82 -4.40 8.48
CA PRO A 119 9.03 -3.62 8.23
C PRO A 119 10.19 -4.39 7.59
N GLU A 120 10.31 -5.70 7.85
CA GLU A 120 11.38 -6.50 7.23
C GLU A 120 11.01 -7.05 5.86
N TYR A 121 9.74 -6.97 5.44
CA TYR A 121 9.30 -7.44 4.12
C TYR A 121 9.24 -6.25 3.15
N VAL A 122 8.85 -5.08 3.64
CA VAL A 122 8.95 -3.84 2.87
C VAL A 122 10.40 -3.61 2.44
N GLY A 123 10.64 -3.66 1.13
CA GLY A 123 11.95 -3.39 0.55
C GLY A 123 12.92 -4.57 0.62
N ASP A 124 12.45 -5.78 0.87
CA ASP A 124 13.28 -6.97 0.72
C ASP A 124 13.52 -7.33 -0.77
N ASP A 125 14.11 -8.50 -1.03
CA ASP A 125 14.45 -8.90 -2.40
C ASP A 125 13.25 -9.45 -3.20
N ALA A 126 12.20 -9.90 -2.51
CA ALA A 126 10.98 -10.46 -3.08
C ALA A 126 9.93 -9.36 -3.27
N VAL A 127 9.10 -9.50 -4.31
CA VAL A 127 7.92 -8.68 -4.57
C VAL A 127 6.89 -9.62 -5.16
N LEU A 128 5.62 -9.45 -4.79
CA LEU A 128 4.53 -10.35 -5.20
C LEU A 128 4.74 -11.78 -4.67
N ASP A 129 5.21 -11.91 -3.43
CA ASP A 129 5.42 -13.17 -2.72
C ASP A 129 4.33 -13.39 -1.65
N PRO A 130 3.35 -14.30 -1.87
CA PRO A 130 2.27 -14.56 -0.92
C PRO A 130 2.73 -15.05 0.45
N GLU A 131 3.92 -15.66 0.57
CA GLU A 131 4.44 -16.13 1.85
C GLU A 131 4.96 -15.00 2.74
N ARG A 132 5.29 -13.85 2.14
CA ARG A 132 5.91 -12.69 2.78
C ARG A 132 5.32 -11.37 2.26
N PRO A 133 4.00 -11.17 2.37
CA PRO A 133 3.36 -9.97 1.84
C PRO A 133 3.81 -8.73 2.61
N GLU A 134 4.12 -7.63 1.91
CA GLU A 134 4.57 -6.40 2.58
C GLU A 134 3.48 -5.77 3.44
N SER A 135 2.21 -6.02 3.11
CA SER A 135 1.04 -5.60 3.88
C SER A 135 -0.06 -6.65 3.91
N VAL A 136 -0.72 -6.78 5.05
CA VAL A 136 -1.98 -7.53 5.23
C VAL A 136 -3.12 -6.53 5.46
N LEU A 137 -4.28 -6.82 4.87
CA LEU A 137 -5.49 -6.01 4.96
C LEU A 137 -6.42 -6.66 5.98
N VAL A 138 -6.80 -5.92 7.02
CA VAL A 138 -7.62 -6.42 8.13
C VAL A 138 -8.96 -5.72 8.13
N ASP A 139 -10.03 -6.48 8.26
CA ASP A 139 -11.37 -5.97 8.46
C ASP A 139 -11.49 -5.32 9.85
N ASP A 140 -11.88 -4.05 9.94
CA ASP A 140 -11.88 -3.35 11.23
C ASP A 140 -13.05 -3.76 12.13
N ASP A 141 -14.11 -4.35 11.55
CA ASP A 141 -15.24 -4.88 12.31
C ASP A 141 -14.91 -6.26 12.89
N SER A 142 -14.53 -7.23 12.05
CA SER A 142 -14.25 -8.59 12.47
C SER A 142 -12.82 -8.84 12.91
N TRP A 143 -11.88 -7.92 12.68
CA TRP A 143 -10.44 -8.03 13.00
C TRP A 143 -9.75 -9.20 12.29
N ARG A 144 -10.35 -9.73 11.22
CA ARG A 144 -9.79 -10.80 10.39
C ARG A 144 -9.04 -10.23 9.20
N SER A 145 -8.00 -10.95 8.79
CA SER A 145 -7.36 -10.67 7.50
C SER A 145 -8.30 -11.01 6.34
N ILE A 146 -8.43 -10.07 5.40
CA ILE A 146 -9.33 -10.15 4.24
C ILE A 146 -8.60 -10.04 2.89
N GLY A 147 -7.33 -9.64 2.91
CA GLY A 147 -6.49 -9.55 1.72
C GLY A 147 -5.06 -9.18 2.06
N VAL A 148 -4.27 -8.94 1.02
CA VAL A 148 -2.90 -8.42 1.14
C VAL A 148 -2.72 -7.26 0.18
N MET A 149 -1.75 -6.41 0.49
CA MET A 149 -1.26 -5.42 -0.45
C MET A 149 0.24 -5.64 -0.63
N PHE A 150 0.64 -5.92 -1.87
CA PHE A 150 2.04 -5.98 -2.23
C PHE A 150 2.58 -4.58 -2.50
N ILE A 151 3.83 -4.34 -2.15
CA ILE A 151 4.50 -3.05 -2.33
C ILE A 151 5.78 -3.26 -3.13
N ALA A 152 5.86 -2.67 -4.32
CA ALA A 152 7.01 -2.84 -5.21
C ALA A 152 8.20 -1.96 -4.80
N THR A 153 8.88 -2.37 -3.74
CA THR A 153 10.14 -1.78 -3.27
C THR A 153 11.25 -2.83 -3.22
N ARG A 154 12.51 -2.41 -3.30
CA ARG A 154 13.70 -3.23 -3.04
C ARG A 154 14.82 -2.36 -2.51
N GLY A 155 15.43 -2.75 -1.39
CA GLY A 155 16.45 -1.97 -0.71
C GLY A 155 16.00 -0.54 -0.40
N ASP A 156 14.79 -0.39 0.14
CA ASP A 156 14.13 0.89 0.42
C ASP A 156 13.77 1.78 -0.79
N GLU A 157 14.07 1.34 -2.01
CA GLU A 157 13.79 2.10 -3.23
C GLU A 157 12.57 1.53 -3.97
N PRO A 158 11.66 2.37 -4.50
CA PRO A 158 10.61 1.92 -5.40
C PRO A 158 11.19 1.28 -6.67
N ILE A 159 10.66 0.13 -7.08
CA ILE A 159 11.06 -0.55 -8.32
C ILE A 159 9.94 -0.52 -9.38
N SER A 160 10.27 -0.94 -10.60
CA SER A 160 9.23 -1.26 -11.59
C SER A 160 8.52 -2.54 -11.13
N PRO A 161 7.19 -2.52 -10.95
CA PRO A 161 6.48 -3.70 -10.49
C PRO A 161 6.45 -4.79 -11.55
N PRO A 162 6.48 -6.09 -11.17
CA PRO A 162 6.25 -7.20 -12.09
C PRO A 162 4.77 -7.28 -12.49
N ALA A 163 4.45 -7.77 -13.69
CA ALA A 163 3.08 -8.14 -14.00
C ALA A 163 2.64 -9.35 -13.13
N VAL A 164 1.34 -9.51 -12.91
CA VAL A 164 0.79 -10.75 -12.35
C VAL A 164 0.96 -11.88 -13.38
N TYR A 165 0.66 -11.58 -14.64
CA TYR A 165 0.93 -12.44 -15.78
C TYR A 165 1.15 -11.59 -17.03
N GLU A 166 2.02 -12.08 -17.91
CA GLU A 166 2.28 -11.46 -19.20
C GLU A 166 1.27 -11.96 -20.24
N ALA A 167 1.12 -11.22 -21.31
CA ALA A 167 0.29 -11.68 -22.40
C ALA A 167 0.97 -12.84 -23.15
N GLY A 168 0.17 -13.84 -23.48
CA GLY A 168 0.67 -15.09 -24.06
C GLY A 168 1.01 -16.18 -23.04
N ASP A 169 0.89 -15.94 -21.73
CA ASP A 169 1.05 -16.97 -20.66
C ASP A 169 -0.12 -17.98 -20.60
N GLY A 170 -0.86 -18.18 -21.70
CA GLY A 170 -2.00 -19.08 -21.82
C GLY A 170 -1.65 -20.58 -21.90
N GLY A 171 -0.42 -20.98 -21.58
CA GLY A 171 0.01 -22.37 -21.74
C GLY A 171 1.20 -22.76 -20.89
N TRP A 172 0.97 -23.65 -19.92
CA TRP A 172 2.01 -24.50 -19.36
C TRP A 172 2.67 -25.27 -20.52
N ASP A 173 3.89 -24.88 -20.91
CA ASP A 173 4.78 -25.74 -21.68
C ASP A 173 5.06 -26.95 -20.80
N GLY A 174 4.47 -28.09 -21.16
CA GLY A 174 4.64 -29.37 -20.46
C GLY A 174 6.12 -29.68 -20.16
N PRO A 175 6.40 -30.62 -19.24
CA PRO A 175 7.78 -31.05 -19.02
C PRO A 175 8.42 -31.39 -20.38
N PRO A 176 9.68 -30.96 -20.61
CA PRO A 176 10.30 -31.03 -21.92
C PRO A 176 10.17 -32.46 -22.44
N GLU A 177 9.38 -32.65 -23.50
CA GLU A 177 9.30 -33.96 -24.14
C GLU A 177 10.70 -34.28 -24.63
N ASP A 178 11.27 -35.30 -24.00
CA ASP A 178 12.55 -35.87 -24.33
C ASP A 178 12.55 -36.22 -25.82
N ASP A 179 13.41 -35.51 -26.53
CA ASP A 179 14.03 -35.81 -27.82
C ASP A 179 14.09 -37.32 -28.11
N TYR A 180 13.05 -37.83 -28.77
CA TYR A 180 13.15 -39.03 -29.58
C TYR A 180 13.11 -38.59 -31.05
N GLY A 181 14.30 -38.28 -31.55
CA GLY A 181 14.54 -38.05 -32.96
C GLY A 181 13.94 -39.15 -33.85
N GLU A 182 13.07 -38.72 -34.76
CA GLU A 182 12.66 -39.51 -35.91
C GLU A 182 13.21 -38.84 -37.17
N ASN A 183 14.33 -39.38 -37.65
CA ASN A 183 14.92 -39.05 -38.95
C ASN A 183 13.92 -39.37 -40.06
N HIS A 184 13.44 -38.34 -40.74
CA HIS A 184 12.84 -38.48 -42.06
C HIS A 184 13.67 -37.73 -43.11
N ASP A 185 14.63 -38.46 -43.68
CA ASP A 185 15.12 -38.22 -45.03
C ASP A 185 13.98 -38.46 -46.03
N ALA A 186 13.65 -37.47 -46.86
CA ALA A 186 13.09 -37.71 -48.19
C ALA A 186 13.21 -36.45 -49.07
N ASP A 187 14.00 -36.60 -50.13
CA ASP A 187 14.24 -35.66 -51.20
C ASP A 187 12.98 -35.43 -52.06
N GLY A 188 12.76 -34.21 -52.57
CA GLY A 188 11.64 -33.94 -53.48
C GLY A 188 11.61 -32.55 -54.10
N TYR A 189 12.22 -32.45 -55.28
CA TYR A 189 12.12 -31.41 -56.33
C TYR A 189 10.92 -30.42 -56.29
N GLY A 190 11.26 -29.11 -56.28
CA GLY A 190 10.87 -28.05 -57.21
C GLY A 190 9.39 -27.75 -57.49
N ASP A 191 8.98 -26.50 -57.24
CA ASP A 191 8.23 -25.72 -58.24
C ASP A 191 8.28 -24.21 -57.93
N ASP A 192 8.58 -23.44 -58.97
CA ASP A 192 8.59 -21.98 -59.03
C ASP A 192 7.14 -21.43 -59.07
N HIS A 193 6.77 -20.59 -58.09
CA HIS A 193 5.59 -19.72 -58.21
C HIS A 193 5.90 -18.30 -57.71
N PRO A 194 5.88 -17.28 -58.59
CA PRO A 194 5.82 -15.88 -58.20
C PRO A 194 4.34 -15.47 -58.14
N SER A 195 3.83 -15.13 -56.97
CA SER A 195 2.51 -14.51 -56.85
C SER A 195 2.47 -13.63 -55.60
N ASP A 196 2.52 -12.33 -55.88
CA ASP A 196 1.77 -11.26 -55.22
C ASP A 196 2.06 -10.99 -53.73
N ASP A 197 3.02 -10.08 -53.54
CA ASP A 197 3.16 -9.19 -52.40
C ASP A 197 1.89 -8.30 -52.25
N ASP A 198 0.88 -8.82 -51.57
CA ASP A 198 -0.13 -8.02 -50.88
C ASP A 198 0.09 -8.20 -49.37
N HIS A 199 1.10 -7.50 -48.85
CA HIS A 199 1.25 -7.30 -47.41
C HIS A 199 0.15 -6.33 -46.95
N PRO A 200 -0.84 -6.75 -46.15
CA PRO A 200 -1.65 -5.80 -45.42
C PRO A 200 -0.71 -4.97 -44.54
N HIS A 201 -0.88 -3.66 -44.59
CA HIS A 201 -0.26 -2.76 -43.63
C HIS A 201 -0.72 -3.18 -42.24
N ASP A 202 0.16 -3.85 -41.49
CA ASP A 202 0.08 -3.90 -40.03
C ASP A 202 0.22 -2.45 -39.56
N ASP A 203 -0.93 -1.82 -39.38
CA ASP A 203 -1.07 -0.61 -38.60
C ASP A 203 -0.56 -0.95 -37.20
N HIS A 204 0.69 -0.60 -36.92
CA HIS A 204 1.27 -0.56 -35.59
C HIS A 204 0.46 0.41 -34.71
N HIS A 205 -0.65 -0.09 -34.19
CA HIS A 205 -1.12 0.35 -32.90
C HIS A 205 -0.06 -0.06 -31.88
N PRO A 206 0.32 0.80 -30.91
CA PRO A 206 0.98 0.30 -29.71
C PRO A 206 -0.07 -0.52 -28.96
N ASP A 207 -0.21 -1.78 -29.39
CA ASP A 207 -1.08 -2.76 -28.76
C ASP A 207 -0.55 -2.95 -27.34
N GLY A 208 -1.22 -2.31 -26.37
CA GLY A 208 -1.20 -2.81 -25.01
C GLY A 208 -1.69 -4.25 -25.11
N ASP A 209 -0.83 -5.17 -24.70
CA ASP A 209 -1.10 -6.59 -24.84
C ASP A 209 -2.35 -6.92 -24.01
N SER A 210 -3.49 -7.18 -24.68
CA SER A 210 -4.81 -7.25 -24.04
C SER A 210 -4.89 -8.35 -22.99
N ASP A 211 -3.94 -9.27 -23.01
CA ASP A 211 -3.88 -10.43 -22.14
C ASP A 211 -2.91 -10.22 -20.95
N ARG A 212 -2.25 -9.07 -20.84
CA ARG A 212 -1.32 -8.75 -19.74
C ARG A 212 -2.06 -8.14 -18.55
N CYS A 213 -1.84 -8.69 -17.36
CA CYS A 213 -2.39 -8.16 -16.12
C CYS A 213 -1.30 -7.57 -15.22
N SER A 214 -1.36 -6.28 -14.98
CA SER A 214 -0.44 -5.53 -14.12
C SER A 214 -1.20 -4.41 -13.40
N PRO A 215 -2.07 -4.73 -12.40
CA PRO A 215 -3.01 -3.81 -11.78
C PRO A 215 -2.37 -2.87 -10.74
N TRP A 216 -1.08 -2.59 -10.87
CA TRP A 216 -0.31 -1.76 -9.95
C TRP A 216 -0.69 -0.28 -10.05
N HIS A 217 -0.89 0.34 -8.89
CA HIS A 217 -1.22 1.76 -8.78
C HIS A 217 -0.37 2.43 -7.70
N TYR A 218 -0.36 3.75 -7.69
CA TYR A 218 0.27 4.55 -6.63
C TYR A 218 -0.73 5.57 -6.11
N HIS A 219 -0.56 5.98 -4.85
CA HIS A 219 -1.33 7.07 -4.26
C HIS A 219 -0.56 8.38 -4.45
N ALA A 220 -1.24 9.39 -4.97
CA ALA A 220 -0.71 10.75 -5.12
C ALA A 220 -1.48 11.77 -4.26
N GLY A 221 -2.61 11.36 -3.71
CA GLY A 221 -3.35 12.12 -2.71
C GLY A 221 -2.59 12.26 -1.40
N ALA A 222 -2.84 13.37 -0.70
CA ALA A 222 -2.25 13.63 0.61
C ALA A 222 -2.48 12.49 1.60
N PRO A 223 -3.69 11.88 1.71
CA PRO A 223 -3.93 10.78 2.67
C PRO A 223 -2.93 9.63 2.51
N GLY A 224 -2.91 8.95 1.37
CA GLY A 224 -1.98 7.84 1.12
C GLY A 224 -0.50 8.23 1.20
N ARG A 225 -0.12 9.44 0.75
CA ARG A 225 1.28 9.91 0.82
C ARG A 225 1.74 10.21 2.25
N LEU A 226 0.87 10.82 3.05
CA LEU A 226 1.12 11.16 4.45
C LEU A 226 1.17 9.90 5.29
N ALA A 227 0.26 8.99 5.01
CA ALA A 227 0.22 7.71 5.68
C ALA A 227 1.53 6.94 5.37
N TRP A 228 1.96 6.81 4.10
CA TRP A 228 3.25 6.17 3.78
C TRP A 228 4.45 6.85 4.45
N TRP A 229 4.48 8.19 4.44
CA TRP A 229 5.50 8.97 5.13
C TRP A 229 5.51 8.70 6.65
N TYR A 230 4.34 8.62 7.27
CA TYR A 230 4.17 8.31 8.69
C TYR A 230 4.75 6.94 9.01
N TYR A 231 4.39 5.90 8.23
CA TYR A 231 4.92 4.55 8.41
C TYR A 231 6.46 4.53 8.39
N ARG A 232 7.07 5.08 7.35
CA ARG A 232 8.54 5.16 7.23
C ARG A 232 9.18 5.95 8.37
N THR A 233 8.51 6.99 8.86
CA THR A 233 9.02 7.84 9.95
C THR A 233 8.97 7.14 11.29
N VAL A 234 7.88 6.45 11.58
CA VAL A 234 7.61 5.86 12.90
C VAL A 234 8.23 4.48 13.03
N TYR A 235 8.15 3.65 11.99
CA TYR A 235 8.53 2.24 12.09
C TYR A 235 9.90 1.89 11.54
N GLU A 236 10.45 2.71 10.64
CA GLU A 236 11.74 2.41 10.00
C GLU A 236 12.85 3.41 10.37
N ASP A 237 12.55 4.43 11.19
CA ASP A 237 13.50 5.47 11.57
C ASP A 237 14.19 6.17 10.37
N ALA A 238 13.64 6.00 9.16
CA ALA A 238 14.29 6.29 7.87
C ALA A 238 14.38 7.79 7.56
N TYR A 239 13.62 8.62 8.29
CA TYR A 239 13.53 10.07 8.11
C TYR A 239 14.15 10.86 9.28
N ARG A 240 15.32 10.43 9.79
CA ARG A 240 16.11 11.24 10.73
C ARG A 240 16.88 12.34 9.98
N ASP A 241 16.79 13.56 10.53
CA ASP A 241 17.45 14.80 10.11
C ASP A 241 16.88 15.53 8.88
N GLY A 242 15.76 16.25 9.08
CA GLY A 242 15.53 17.53 8.39
C GLY A 242 14.94 17.51 6.97
N GLU A 243 14.63 16.35 6.39
CA GLU A 243 13.97 16.22 5.08
C GLU A 243 12.48 15.83 5.26
N LEU A 244 11.71 16.74 5.86
CA LEU A 244 10.29 16.59 6.20
C LEU A 244 9.33 16.72 5.01
N ALA A 245 9.61 16.06 3.89
CA ALA A 245 8.71 16.09 2.75
C ALA A 245 8.19 14.68 2.42
N PRO A 246 6.85 14.47 2.41
CA PRO A 246 6.28 13.23 1.92
C PRO A 246 6.65 13.07 0.44
N PRO A 247 6.88 11.84 -0.06
CA PRO A 247 7.26 11.62 -1.45
C PRO A 247 6.17 12.16 -2.38
N CYS A 248 6.47 12.44 -3.67
CA CYS A 248 5.44 12.93 -4.60
C CYS A 248 4.28 11.93 -4.81
N ARG A 249 4.55 10.65 -4.63
CA ARG A 249 3.62 9.51 -4.68
C ARG A 249 4.17 8.37 -3.82
N THR A 250 3.33 7.44 -3.42
CA THR A 250 3.77 6.18 -2.79
C THR A 250 4.53 5.30 -3.80
N PRO A 251 5.21 4.23 -3.35
CA PRO A 251 5.58 3.13 -4.23
C PRO A 251 4.35 2.53 -4.94
N CYS A 252 4.62 1.71 -5.95
CA CYS A 252 3.57 0.95 -6.62
C CYS A 252 3.03 -0.13 -5.69
N MET A 253 1.71 -0.24 -5.62
CA MET A 253 0.98 -1.15 -4.74
C MET A 253 -0.01 -1.98 -5.54
N LEU A 254 -0.27 -3.20 -5.09
CA LEU A 254 -1.22 -4.13 -5.69
C LEU A 254 -1.99 -4.83 -4.57
N HIS A 255 -3.30 -4.60 -4.52
CA HIS A 255 -4.19 -5.32 -3.62
C HIS A 255 -4.56 -6.68 -4.19
N VAL A 256 -4.66 -7.69 -3.32
CA VAL A 256 -5.24 -9.00 -3.62
C VAL A 256 -6.24 -9.35 -2.53
N TRP A 257 -7.52 -9.34 -2.90
CA TRP A 257 -8.61 -9.68 -2.00
C TRP A 257 -8.88 -11.18 -1.98
N THR A 258 -9.06 -11.73 -0.78
CA THR A 258 -9.45 -13.14 -0.60
C THR A 258 -10.96 -13.31 -0.43
N VAL A 259 -11.64 -12.25 0.00
CA VAL A 259 -13.10 -12.11 -0.01
C VAL A 259 -13.58 -11.64 -1.38
N ASP A 260 -14.87 -11.86 -1.66
CA ASP A 260 -15.44 -11.43 -2.93
C ASP A 260 -15.49 -9.90 -3.02
N HIS A 261 -15.20 -9.37 -4.21
CA HIS A 261 -15.17 -7.93 -4.44
C HIS A 261 -15.88 -7.62 -5.78
N PRO A 262 -16.83 -6.67 -5.83
CA PRO A 262 -17.60 -6.40 -7.06
C PRO A 262 -16.75 -5.87 -8.22
N GLU A 263 -15.60 -5.27 -7.92
CA GLU A 263 -14.61 -4.81 -8.91
C GLU A 263 -13.47 -5.81 -9.17
N GLY A 264 -13.58 -7.04 -8.66
CA GLY A 264 -12.63 -8.13 -8.88
C GLY A 264 -11.51 -8.24 -7.86
N VAL A 265 -10.67 -9.27 -8.00
CA VAL A 265 -9.64 -9.67 -7.02
C VAL A 265 -8.61 -8.57 -6.77
N TYR A 266 -8.32 -7.76 -7.80
CA TYR A 266 -7.32 -6.69 -7.77
C TYR A 266 -7.93 -5.30 -7.58
N ALA A 267 -9.16 -5.22 -7.08
CA ALA A 267 -9.79 -3.94 -6.79
C ALA A 267 -8.93 -3.09 -5.86
N HIS A 268 -8.91 -1.78 -6.12
CA HIS A 268 -8.05 -0.86 -5.39
C HIS A 268 -8.64 -0.46 -4.03
N ASP A 269 -9.97 -0.32 -3.96
CA ASP A 269 -10.69 -0.04 -2.73
C ASP A 269 -10.99 -1.32 -1.95
N GLY A 270 -11.37 -1.15 -0.69
CA GLY A 270 -11.83 -2.25 0.17
C GLY A 270 -13.18 -2.81 -0.27
N PRO A 271 -13.42 -4.12 -0.06
CA PRO A 271 -14.71 -4.72 -0.36
C PRO A 271 -15.82 -4.05 0.44
N PRO A 272 -17.02 -3.87 -0.12
CA PRO A 272 -18.15 -3.37 0.66
C PRO A 272 -18.44 -4.25 1.88
N PRO A 273 -18.97 -3.69 2.99
CA PRO A 273 -19.21 -4.43 4.22
C PRO A 273 -19.97 -5.75 4.01
N GLU A 274 -20.97 -5.78 3.13
CA GLU A 274 -21.77 -6.98 2.86
C GLU A 274 -20.97 -8.16 2.27
N TYR A 275 -19.78 -7.92 1.72
CA TYR A 275 -18.85 -8.96 1.26
C TYR A 275 -17.77 -9.30 2.29
N ARG A 276 -17.60 -8.46 3.32
CA ARG A 276 -16.69 -8.66 4.45
C ARG A 276 -17.33 -9.30 5.66
N GLU A 277 -18.67 -9.39 5.71
CA GLU A 277 -19.41 -10.05 6.79
C GLU A 277 -18.91 -11.49 7.03
N ARG A 278 -18.09 -11.64 8.06
CA ARG A 278 -17.55 -12.92 8.53
C ARG A 278 -17.76 -13.01 10.03
N GLU A 279 -17.87 -14.24 10.53
CA GLU A 279 -17.92 -14.46 11.97
C GLU A 279 -16.61 -13.95 12.58
N PRO A 280 -16.65 -13.05 13.59
CA PRO A 280 -15.44 -12.56 14.24
C PRO A 280 -14.57 -13.71 14.80
N PRO A 281 -13.27 -13.50 15.03
CA PRO A 281 -12.44 -14.45 15.75
C PRO A 281 -12.94 -14.54 17.20
N ASP A 282 -13.02 -15.76 17.72
CA ASP A 282 -13.39 -16.01 19.12
C ASP A 282 -12.33 -15.46 20.10
N ASP A 283 -11.09 -15.37 19.63
CA ASP A 283 -9.92 -14.85 20.34
C ASP A 283 -9.13 -13.97 19.35
N PRO A 284 -8.98 -12.66 19.60
CA PRO A 284 -8.26 -11.76 18.69
C PRO A 284 -6.74 -11.97 18.74
N GLY A 285 -6.23 -12.89 19.56
CA GLY A 285 -4.81 -13.24 19.65
C GLY A 285 -3.99 -12.31 20.55
N PHE A 286 -4.63 -11.42 21.30
CA PHE A 286 -4.01 -10.56 22.30
C PHE A 286 -5.00 -10.21 23.43
N GLU A 287 -4.47 -9.81 24.59
CA GLU A 287 -5.31 -9.40 25.73
C GLU A 287 -5.96 -8.03 25.46
N THR A 288 -7.30 -7.99 25.39
CA THR A 288 -8.08 -6.76 25.27
C THR A 288 -9.45 -6.91 25.94
N ASP A 289 -10.04 -5.78 26.38
CA ASP A 289 -11.40 -5.73 26.91
C ASP A 289 -12.46 -5.49 25.81
N SER A 290 -12.02 -5.17 24.58
CA SER A 290 -12.88 -4.96 23.41
C SER A 290 -13.24 -6.27 22.72
N GLN A 291 -14.35 -6.27 21.99
CA GLN A 291 -14.89 -7.46 21.32
C GLN A 291 -14.96 -7.28 19.80
N PRO A 292 -14.29 -8.14 19.00
CA PRO A 292 -14.45 -8.13 17.55
C PRO A 292 -15.93 -8.31 17.15
N GLY A 293 -16.40 -7.50 16.21
CA GLY A 293 -17.79 -7.43 15.74
C GLY A 293 -18.71 -6.56 16.58
N GLU A 294 -18.28 -6.09 17.76
CA GLU A 294 -18.97 -5.08 18.56
C GLU A 294 -18.18 -3.76 18.61
N ASP A 295 -16.85 -3.86 18.71
CA ASP A 295 -15.90 -2.75 18.78
C ASP A 295 -15.00 -2.74 17.52
N GLU A 296 -14.77 -1.55 16.97
CA GLU A 296 -13.92 -1.35 15.80
C GLU A 296 -12.43 -1.49 16.16
N LEU A 297 -11.65 -2.10 15.27
CA LEU A 297 -10.20 -2.21 15.43
C LEU A 297 -9.56 -0.83 15.30
N GLY A 298 -8.87 -0.40 16.35
CA GLY A 298 -8.23 0.91 16.40
C GLY A 298 -7.11 0.98 17.41
N TRP A 299 -6.40 2.12 17.43
CA TRP A 299 -5.27 2.35 18.33
C TRP A 299 -5.58 2.13 19.82
N ASP A 300 -6.81 2.38 20.24
CA ASP A 300 -7.27 2.25 21.63
C ASP A 300 -7.58 0.80 22.04
N VAL A 301 -7.72 -0.10 21.07
CA VAL A 301 -7.98 -1.52 21.28
C VAL A 301 -6.70 -2.33 21.34
N LEU A 302 -5.65 -1.87 20.64
CA LEU A 302 -4.37 -2.55 20.55
C LEU A 302 -3.59 -2.55 21.86
N PRO A 303 -2.72 -3.56 22.08
CA PRO A 303 -1.84 -3.56 23.25
C PRO A 303 -0.85 -2.39 23.18
N ASP A 304 -0.50 -1.84 24.35
CA ASP A 304 0.33 -0.62 24.48
C ASP A 304 1.66 -0.73 23.69
N GLU A 305 2.27 -1.91 23.62
CA GLU A 305 3.52 -2.15 22.88
C GLU A 305 3.38 -2.12 21.35
N ALA A 306 2.17 -2.30 20.82
CA ALA A 306 1.88 -2.21 19.40
C ALA A 306 1.58 -0.76 18.97
N VAL A 307 1.17 0.07 19.92
CA VAL A 307 0.85 1.48 19.67
C VAL A 307 2.15 2.30 19.60
N PRO A 308 2.38 3.04 18.51
CA PRO A 308 3.58 3.87 18.41
C PRO A 308 3.52 5.08 19.35
N ASP A 309 4.69 5.54 19.80
CA ASP A 309 4.85 6.71 20.68
C ASP A 309 4.20 8.00 20.12
N ARG A 310 4.01 8.06 18.80
CA ARG A 310 3.37 9.16 18.09
C ARG A 310 2.32 8.63 17.11
N LEU A 311 1.07 8.99 17.35
CA LEU A 311 -0.04 8.72 16.45
C LEU A 311 -0.08 9.74 15.30
N PRO A 312 -0.72 9.42 14.17
CA PRO A 312 -0.86 10.34 13.03
C PRO A 312 -1.43 11.71 13.42
N GLU A 313 -2.41 11.74 14.33
CA GLU A 313 -3.04 12.97 14.83
C GLU A 313 -2.07 13.94 15.54
N SER A 314 -0.92 13.42 16.01
CA SER A 314 0.11 14.24 16.65
C SER A 314 0.96 15.02 15.64
N PHE A 315 0.86 14.70 14.36
CA PHE A 315 1.53 15.42 13.27
C PHE A 315 0.58 16.49 12.72
N SER A 316 1.05 17.72 12.59
CA SER A 316 0.22 18.71 11.89
C SER A 316 0.24 18.41 10.38
N LEU A 317 -0.86 18.69 9.69
CA LEU A 317 -0.88 18.69 8.21
C LEU A 317 0.22 19.60 7.63
N ALA A 318 0.69 20.60 8.37
CA ALA A 318 1.83 21.42 7.96
C ALA A 318 3.16 20.66 8.04
N ASP A 319 3.38 19.91 9.12
CA ASP A 319 4.55 19.02 9.29
C ASP A 319 4.57 17.93 8.22
N GLY A 320 3.39 17.38 7.90
CA GLY A 320 3.23 16.33 6.91
C GLY A 320 3.24 16.81 5.46
N LEU A 321 2.75 18.02 5.14
CA LEU A 321 2.70 18.53 3.75
C LEU A 321 3.89 19.43 3.38
N GLY A 322 4.81 19.67 4.30
CA GLY A 322 5.92 20.60 4.12
C GLY A 322 5.46 22.05 3.89
N LEU A 323 4.42 22.49 4.62
CA LEU A 323 3.82 23.83 4.54
C LEU A 323 4.37 24.79 5.60
#